data_AF-A0A948IFF8-F1
#
_entry.id   AF-A0A948IFF8-F1
#
_cell.length_a   1.000
_cell.length_b   1.000
_cell.length_c   1.000
_cell.angle_alpha   90.00
_cell.angle_beta   90.00
_cell.angle_gamma   90.00
#
_symmetry.space_group_name_H-M   'P 1'
#
loop_
_entity.id
_entity.type
_entity.pdbx_description
1 polymer ?
#
loop_
_entity_poly.entity_id
_entity_poly.type
_entity_poly.pdbx_seq_one_letter_code
_entity_poly.pdbx_strand_id
1 'polypeptide(L)'
;MSDKLIHLKWVLVDQIADLTIATAAIRNHISGSEFDPHSQYTITYFRMCSTSLIITLSKLFEALQHYGKEINSFPEPIRGNLISLRRDIENKKIFQFRSKYSAHVIDDDTKTPISLAEGERRYKDIVGETSGDLLNFCDWICPDDYQQKPESVISIVMKARDHCLSVVGSCTHRP
;
A
#
# COMPACT_ATOMS: atom_id res chain seq x y z
N MET A 1 -5.00 28.49 -5.87
CA MET A 1 -4.17 27.32 -5.49
C MET A 1 -5.14 26.20 -5.19
N SER A 2 -4.99 25.00 -5.79
CA SER A 2 -6.05 23.99 -5.71
C SER A 2 -6.02 23.28 -4.36
N ASP A 3 -7.05 23.45 -3.53
CA ASP A 3 -7.22 22.74 -2.24
C ASP A 3 -7.05 21.21 -2.39
N LYS A 4 -7.38 20.68 -3.58
CA LYS A 4 -7.18 19.27 -3.92
C LYS A 4 -5.71 18.84 -3.92
N LEU A 5 -4.78 19.70 -4.34
CA LEU A 5 -3.34 19.38 -4.26
C LEU A 5 -2.84 19.38 -2.81
N ILE A 6 -3.41 20.23 -1.96
CA ILE A 6 -3.12 20.22 -0.53
C ILE A 6 -3.64 18.92 0.10
N HIS A 7 -4.86 18.49 -0.25
CA HIS A 7 -5.40 17.21 0.23
C HIS A 7 -4.60 16.01 -0.27
N LEU A 8 -4.27 15.97 -1.57
CA LEU A 8 -3.45 14.90 -2.15
C LEU A 8 -2.10 14.81 -1.43
N LYS A 9 -1.42 15.94 -1.21
CA LYS A 9 -0.17 16.00 -0.42
C LYS A 9 -0.31 15.29 0.93
N TRP A 10 -1.36 15.61 1.69
CA TRP A 10 -1.60 15.00 3.01
C TRP A 10 -1.87 13.51 2.93
N VAL A 11 -2.68 13.08 1.97
CA VAL A 11 -2.95 11.66 1.74
C VAL A 11 -1.65 10.92 1.44
N LEU A 12 -0.78 11.46 0.59
CA LEU A 12 0.51 10.85 0.25
C LEU A 12 1.45 10.78 1.46
N VAL A 13 1.46 11.79 2.34
CA VAL A 13 2.23 11.76 3.59
C VAL A 13 1.76 10.63 4.50
N ASP A 14 0.45 10.49 4.71
CA ASP A 14 -0.13 9.39 5.49
C ASP A 14 0.23 8.02 4.87
N GLN A 15 0.14 7.89 3.53
CA GLN A 15 0.49 6.63 2.86
C GLN A 15 1.96 6.27 3.08
N ILE A 16 2.88 7.24 3.06
CA ILE A 16 4.31 7.00 3.30
C ILE A 16 4.53 6.42 4.70
N ALA A 17 3.91 7.03 5.73
CA ALA A 17 4.05 6.59 7.10
C ALA A 17 3.52 5.16 7.29
N ASP A 18 2.30 4.88 6.83
CA ASP A 18 1.64 3.59 7.01
C ASP A 18 2.35 2.46 6.24
N LEU A 19 2.79 2.72 5.00
CA LEU A 19 3.52 1.71 4.20
C LEU A 19 4.89 1.40 4.80
N THR A 20 5.64 2.42 5.20
CA THR A 20 7.00 2.24 5.74
C THR A 20 6.99 1.49 7.07
N ILE A 21 6.12 1.86 8.00
CA ILE A 21 6.11 1.25 9.33
C ILE A 21 5.70 -0.22 9.30
N ALA A 22 4.69 -0.57 8.49
CA ALA A 22 4.24 -1.96 8.38
C ALA A 22 5.27 -2.85 7.68
N THR A 23 5.96 -2.34 6.65
CA THR A 23 7.08 -3.05 6.03
C THR A 23 8.24 -3.23 7.01
N ALA A 24 8.62 -2.19 7.77
CA ALA A 24 9.68 -2.28 8.76
C ALA A 24 9.33 -3.27 9.89
N ALA A 25 8.09 -3.28 10.35
CA ALA A 25 7.59 -4.21 11.36
C ALA A 25 7.76 -5.69 10.92
N ILE A 26 7.40 -6.00 9.66
CA ILE A 26 7.58 -7.34 9.09
C ILE A 26 9.06 -7.72 9.06
N ARG A 27 9.93 -6.85 8.53
CA ARG A 27 11.37 -7.13 8.44
C ARG A 27 12.00 -7.31 9.82
N ASN A 28 11.69 -6.43 10.76
CA ASN A 28 12.18 -6.51 12.14
C ASN A 28 11.75 -7.81 12.83
N HIS A 29 10.51 -8.26 12.61
CA HIS A 29 10.04 -9.54 13.15
C HIS A 29 10.79 -10.73 12.54
N ILE A 30 11.02 -10.73 11.22
CA ILE A 30 11.79 -11.78 10.53
C ILE A 30 13.24 -11.83 11.00
N SER A 31 13.87 -10.67 11.21
CA SER A 31 15.26 -10.59 11.66
C SER A 31 15.44 -10.77 13.17
N GLY A 32 14.35 -10.91 13.94
CA GLY A 32 14.37 -11.07 15.38
C GLY A 32 14.85 -12.46 15.82
N SER A 33 15.48 -12.54 17.00
CA SER A 33 15.96 -13.79 17.57
C SER A 33 14.85 -14.77 17.96
N GLU A 34 13.62 -14.28 18.11
CA GLU A 34 12.42 -15.08 18.44
C GLU A 34 11.61 -15.47 17.19
N PHE A 35 12.15 -15.25 15.98
CA PHE A 35 11.45 -15.58 14.75
C PHE A 35 11.27 -17.09 14.60
N ASP A 36 10.02 -17.53 14.73
CA ASP A 36 9.58 -18.87 14.32
C ASP A 36 8.50 -18.72 13.24
N PRO A 37 8.77 -19.13 11.98
CA PRO A 37 7.81 -19.03 10.87
C PRO A 37 6.57 -19.91 11.04
N HIS A 38 6.62 -20.91 11.92
CA HIS A 38 5.52 -21.84 12.17
C HIS A 38 4.69 -21.47 13.40
N SER A 39 5.15 -20.52 14.22
CA SER A 39 4.40 -20.08 15.40
C SER A 39 3.12 -19.35 15.00
N GLN A 40 2.05 -19.60 15.76
CA GLN A 40 0.78 -18.91 15.57
C GLN A 40 0.93 -17.39 15.73
N TYR A 41 1.84 -16.95 16.59
CA TYR A 41 2.18 -15.54 16.78
C TYR A 41 2.72 -14.92 15.49
N THR A 42 3.76 -15.50 14.88
CA THR A 42 4.33 -15.00 13.62
C THR A 42 3.30 -14.95 12.50
N ILE A 43 2.50 -16.03 12.35
CA ILE A 43 1.47 -16.11 11.31
C ILE A 43 0.43 -14.99 11.48
N THR A 44 -0.05 -14.77 12.70
CA THR A 44 -1.05 -13.73 12.98
C THR A 44 -0.47 -12.32 12.92
N TYR A 45 0.77 -12.13 13.35
CA TYR A 45 1.52 -10.88 13.22
C TYR A 45 1.68 -10.46 11.76
N PHE A 46 2.13 -11.36 10.89
CA PHE A 46 2.24 -11.07 9.45
C PHE A 46 0.88 -10.77 8.82
N ARG A 47 -0.18 -11.50 9.20
CA ARG A 47 -1.54 -11.19 8.73
C ARG A 47 -1.96 -9.78 9.13
N MET A 48 -1.66 -9.35 10.36
CA MET A 48 -1.97 -7.99 10.83
C MET A 48 -1.23 -6.93 10.01
N CYS A 49 0.10 -7.05 9.89
CA CYS A 49 0.91 -6.09 9.14
C CYS A 49 0.54 -6.05 7.66
N SER A 50 0.39 -7.22 7.01
CA SER A 50 -0.01 -7.31 5.61
C SER A 50 -1.42 -6.75 5.37
N THR A 51 -2.35 -6.97 6.30
CA THR A 51 -3.70 -6.36 6.19
C THR A 51 -3.60 -4.84 6.24
N SER A 52 -2.75 -4.28 7.11
CA SER A 52 -2.47 -2.84 7.11
C SER A 52 -1.91 -2.37 5.76
N LEU A 53 -0.89 -3.05 5.22
CA LEU A 53 -0.33 -2.74 3.89
C LEU A 53 -1.39 -2.77 2.77
N ILE A 54 -2.22 -3.82 2.73
CA ILE A 54 -3.29 -3.98 1.74
C ILE A 54 -4.31 -2.84 1.85
N ILE A 55 -4.74 -2.48 3.06
CA ILE A 55 -5.67 -1.37 3.29
C ILE A 55 -5.05 -0.05 2.81
N THR A 56 -3.79 0.20 3.16
CA THR A 56 -3.08 1.42 2.75
C THR A 56 -2.91 1.49 1.23
N LEU A 57 -2.56 0.38 0.57
CA LEU A 57 -2.51 0.33 -0.90
C LEU A 57 -3.88 0.53 -1.55
N SER A 58 -4.98 0.04 -0.93
CA SER A 58 -6.35 0.32 -1.38
C SER A 58 -6.67 1.81 -1.29
N LYS A 59 -6.33 2.47 -0.17
CA LYS A 59 -6.52 3.92 0.01
C LYS A 59 -5.69 4.72 -0.99
N LEU A 60 -4.45 4.29 -1.25
CA LEU A 60 -3.62 4.90 -2.28
C LEU A 60 -4.26 4.78 -3.66
N PHE A 61 -4.76 3.60 -4.05
CA PHE A 61 -5.48 3.42 -5.31
C PHE A 61 -6.68 4.38 -5.42
N GLU A 62 -7.51 4.48 -4.38
CA GLU A 62 -8.64 5.41 -4.32
C GLU A 62 -8.20 6.87 -4.49
N ALA A 63 -7.11 7.27 -3.83
CA ALA A 63 -6.55 8.60 -3.96
C ALA A 63 -6.07 8.88 -5.41
N LEU A 64 -5.36 7.93 -6.02
CA LEU A 64 -4.88 8.07 -7.40
C LEU A 64 -6.02 8.11 -8.43
N GLN A 65 -7.17 7.50 -8.13
CA GLN A 65 -8.37 7.66 -8.94
C GLN A 65 -9.03 9.02 -8.70
N HIS A 66 -9.26 9.38 -7.44
CA HIS A 66 -9.98 10.60 -7.06
C HIS A 66 -9.27 11.88 -7.55
N TYR A 67 -7.93 11.92 -7.42
CA TYR A 67 -7.09 13.04 -7.84
C TYR A 67 -6.51 12.87 -9.25
N GLY A 68 -7.10 12.01 -10.08
CA GLY A 68 -6.58 11.72 -11.43
C GLY A 68 -6.45 12.96 -12.31
N LYS A 69 -7.33 13.95 -12.16
CA LYS A 69 -7.24 15.23 -12.91
C LYS A 69 -6.00 16.02 -12.52
N GLU A 70 -5.72 16.14 -11.24
CA GLU A 70 -4.53 16.82 -10.71
C GLU A 70 -3.26 16.07 -11.11
N ILE A 71 -3.24 14.74 -10.98
CA ILE A 71 -2.11 13.89 -11.35
C ILE A 71 -1.79 14.01 -12.85
N ASN A 72 -2.81 14.09 -13.71
CA ASN A 72 -2.59 14.25 -15.16
C ASN A 72 -1.88 15.56 -15.53
N SER A 73 -1.87 16.55 -14.64
CA SER A 73 -1.13 17.80 -14.80
C SER A 73 0.31 17.75 -14.30
N PHE A 74 0.72 16.66 -13.63
CA PHE A 74 2.09 16.52 -13.13
C PHE A 74 3.09 16.34 -14.29
N PRO A 75 4.35 16.79 -14.11
CA PRO A 75 5.39 16.54 -15.08
C PRO A 75 5.76 15.05 -15.15
N GLU A 76 6.33 14.64 -16.28
CA GLU A 76 7.03 13.36 -16.36
C GLU A 76 8.37 13.42 -15.60
N PRO A 77 8.85 12.29 -15.02
CA PRO A 77 8.25 10.95 -15.04
C PRO A 77 7.19 10.70 -13.95
N ILE A 78 6.86 11.70 -13.13
CA ILE A 78 6.01 11.53 -11.93
C ILE A 78 4.62 11.03 -12.33
N ARG A 79 4.01 11.65 -13.34
CA ARG A 79 2.71 11.26 -13.87
C ARG A 79 2.71 9.81 -14.36
N GLY A 80 3.64 9.44 -15.24
CA GLY A 80 3.73 8.08 -15.78
C GLY A 80 3.89 7.02 -14.69
N ASN A 81 4.73 7.31 -13.68
CA ASN A 81 4.95 6.41 -12.55
C ASN A 81 3.70 6.22 -11.68
N LEU A 82 2.95 7.29 -11.39
CA LEU A 82 1.69 7.18 -10.62
C LEU A 82 0.62 6.38 -11.38
N ILE A 83 0.54 6.57 -12.70
CA ILE A 83 -0.38 5.81 -13.56
C ILE A 83 0.00 4.32 -13.56
N SER A 84 1.30 4.00 -13.70
CA SER A 84 1.76 2.61 -13.64
C SER A 84 1.49 1.99 -12.27
N LEU A 85 1.84 2.69 -11.19
CA LEU A 85 1.61 2.23 -9.82
C LEU A 85 0.14 1.91 -9.57
N ARG A 86 -0.78 2.78 -10.02
CA ARG A 86 -2.23 2.53 -9.89
C ARG A 86 -2.63 1.22 -10.59
N ARG A 87 -2.13 1.00 -11.81
CA ARG A 87 -2.38 -0.23 -12.57
C ARG A 87 -1.78 -1.46 -11.87
N ASP A 88 -0.60 -1.33 -11.27
CA ASP A 88 0.05 -2.44 -10.57
C ASP A 88 -0.75 -2.84 -9.31
N ILE A 89 -1.28 -1.86 -8.57
CA ILE A 89 -2.17 -2.11 -7.43
C ILE A 89 -3.48 -2.79 -7.88
N GLU A 90 -4.06 -2.35 -9.00
CA GLU A 90 -5.27 -2.93 -9.59
C GLU A 90 -5.05 -4.38 -10.03
N ASN A 91 -3.94 -4.65 -10.73
CA ASN A 91 -3.57 -5.99 -11.20
C ASN A 91 -3.38 -6.98 -10.05
N LYS A 92 -2.90 -6.50 -8.89
CA LYS A 92 -2.81 -7.29 -7.65
C LYS A 92 -4.16 -7.52 -6.96
N LYS A 93 -5.27 -6.97 -7.47
CA LYS A 93 -6.63 -7.13 -6.92
C LYS A 93 -6.77 -6.69 -5.45
N ILE A 94 -5.91 -5.76 -5.01
CA ILE A 94 -5.85 -5.26 -3.63
C ILE A 94 -7.18 -4.66 -3.17
N PHE A 95 -7.80 -3.82 -4.01
CA PHE A 95 -9.10 -3.22 -3.71
C PHE A 95 -10.21 -4.28 -3.57
N GLN A 96 -10.21 -5.29 -4.44
CA GLN A 96 -11.19 -6.38 -4.42
C GLN A 96 -11.07 -7.22 -3.14
N PHE A 97 -9.84 -7.49 -2.70
CA PHE A 97 -9.60 -8.16 -1.42
C PHE A 97 -10.11 -7.33 -0.25
N ARG A 98 -9.76 -6.04 -0.18
CA ARG A 98 -10.22 -5.14 0.88
C ARG A 98 -11.75 -5.11 0.94
N SER A 99 -12.40 -4.93 -0.21
CA SER A 99 -13.85 -4.82 -0.29
C SER A 99 -14.55 -6.11 0.10
N LYS A 100 -14.10 -7.26 -0.42
CA LYS A 100 -14.84 -8.52 -0.27
C LYS A 100 -14.50 -9.25 1.03
N TYR A 101 -13.24 -9.21 1.47
CA TYR A 101 -12.77 -10.02 2.58
C TYR A 101 -12.47 -9.22 3.85
N SER A 102 -11.81 -8.06 3.72
CA SER A 102 -11.40 -7.30 4.92
C SER A 102 -12.49 -6.42 5.51
N ALA A 103 -13.43 -5.93 4.68
CA ALA A 103 -14.45 -4.96 5.10
C ALA A 103 -15.81 -5.59 5.46
N HIS A 104 -16.14 -6.75 4.89
CA HIS A 104 -17.46 -7.36 5.03
C HIS A 104 -17.34 -8.82 5.44
N VAL A 105 -18.10 -9.19 6.48
CA VAL A 105 -18.23 -10.60 6.90
C VAL A 105 -19.12 -11.36 5.92
N ILE A 106 -20.06 -10.69 5.26
CA ILE A 106 -20.96 -11.26 4.25
C ILE A 106 -20.55 -10.70 2.88
N ASP A 107 -20.24 -11.58 1.93
CA ASP A 107 -19.96 -11.17 0.54
C ASP A 107 -21.26 -10.70 -0.10
N ASP A 108 -21.25 -9.51 -0.71
CA ASP A 108 -22.42 -8.94 -1.35
C ASP A 108 -22.86 -9.69 -2.61
N ASP A 109 -21.96 -10.42 -3.26
CA ASP A 109 -22.27 -11.20 -4.46
C ASP A 109 -22.95 -12.52 -4.09
N THR A 110 -22.46 -13.20 -3.04
CA THR A 110 -22.95 -14.53 -2.66
C THR A 110 -23.98 -14.49 -1.52
N LYS A 111 -24.10 -13.35 -0.83
CA LYS A 111 -24.91 -13.15 0.39
C LYS A 111 -24.56 -14.15 1.51
N THR A 112 -23.34 -14.66 1.51
CA THR A 112 -22.80 -15.60 2.51
C THR A 112 -21.40 -15.19 2.95
N PRO A 113 -20.91 -15.67 4.11
CA PRO A 113 -19.54 -15.42 4.50
C PRO A 113 -18.53 -16.02 3.53
N ILE A 114 -17.44 -15.29 3.28
CA ILE A 114 -16.29 -15.86 2.57
C ILE A 114 -15.66 -16.95 3.45
N SER A 115 -15.40 -18.11 2.85
CA SER A 115 -14.73 -19.19 3.56
C SER A 115 -13.31 -18.81 3.97
N LEU A 116 -12.82 -19.36 5.09
CA LEU A 116 -11.44 -19.10 5.53
C LEU A 116 -10.41 -19.49 4.47
N ALA A 117 -10.65 -20.60 3.76
CA ALA A 117 -9.78 -21.06 2.67
C ALA A 117 -9.75 -20.08 1.50
N GLU A 118 -10.90 -19.52 1.11
CA GLU A 118 -10.96 -18.52 0.03
C GLU A 118 -10.28 -17.21 0.46
N GLY A 119 -10.49 -16.79 1.71
CA GLY A 119 -9.81 -15.64 2.29
C GLY A 119 -8.29 -15.80 2.27
N GLU A 120 -7.81 -16.97 2.70
CA GLU A 120 -6.38 -17.31 2.69
C GLU A 120 -5.81 -17.34 1.27
N ARG A 121 -6.53 -17.94 0.31
CA ARG A 121 -6.13 -17.96 -1.10
C ARG A 121 -5.95 -16.56 -1.65
N ARG A 122 -6.95 -15.68 -1.48
CA ARG A 122 -6.85 -14.30 -1.99
C ARG A 122 -5.77 -13.49 -1.28
N TYR A 123 -5.52 -13.77 0.00
CA TYR A 123 -4.45 -13.15 0.75
C TYR A 123 -3.08 -13.56 0.16
N LYS A 124 -2.88 -14.87 -0.07
CA LYS A 124 -1.69 -15.43 -0.71
C LYS A 124 -1.47 -14.94 -2.13
N ASP A 125 -2.54 -14.72 -2.90
CA ASP A 125 -2.45 -14.13 -4.24
C ASP A 125 -1.84 -12.71 -4.23
N ILE A 126 -1.93 -11.99 -3.10
CA ILE A 126 -1.40 -10.62 -2.97
C ILE A 126 0.02 -10.62 -2.39
N VAL A 127 0.19 -11.27 -1.23
CA VAL A 127 1.43 -11.17 -0.44
C VAL A 127 2.33 -12.40 -0.56
N GLY A 128 1.86 -13.44 -1.25
CA GLY A 128 2.53 -14.72 -1.42
C GLY A 128 2.31 -15.71 -0.28
N GLU A 129 2.94 -16.88 -0.40
CA GLU A 129 2.73 -18.01 0.52
C GLU A 129 3.85 -18.16 1.54
N THR A 130 5.06 -17.74 1.19
CA THR A 130 6.25 -17.90 2.01
C THR A 130 6.69 -16.57 2.62
N SER A 131 7.52 -16.61 3.66
CA SER A 131 8.18 -15.40 4.19
C SER A 131 9.04 -14.71 3.13
N GLY A 132 9.61 -15.46 2.18
CA GLY A 132 10.35 -14.90 1.05
C GLY A 132 9.45 -14.10 0.11
N ASP A 133 8.26 -14.60 -0.19
CA ASP A 133 7.30 -13.86 -1.02
C ASP A 133 6.79 -12.60 -0.31
N LEU A 134 6.55 -12.70 1.00
CA LEU A 134 6.17 -11.55 1.81
C LEU A 134 7.27 -10.47 1.81
N LEU A 135 8.54 -10.87 1.88
CA LEU A 135 9.67 -9.95 1.74
C LEU A 135 9.73 -9.34 0.35
N ASN A 136 9.48 -10.11 -0.72
CA ASN A 136 9.40 -9.58 -2.08
C ASN A 136 8.27 -8.54 -2.21
N PHE A 137 7.12 -8.78 -1.57
CA PHE A 137 6.02 -7.83 -1.51
C PHE A 137 6.43 -6.55 -0.75
N CYS A 138 7.11 -6.70 0.40
CA CYS A 138 7.68 -5.59 1.16
C CYS A 138 8.70 -4.79 0.34
N ASP A 139 9.52 -5.45 -0.47
CA ASP A 139 10.53 -4.83 -1.33
C ASP A 139 9.94 -4.06 -2.51
N TRP A 140 8.82 -4.54 -3.06
CA TRP A 140 8.06 -3.78 -4.03
C TRP A 140 7.48 -2.50 -3.40
N ILE A 141 7.05 -2.56 -2.13
CA ILE A 141 6.48 -1.42 -1.41
C ILE A 141 7.55 -0.42 -0.97
N CYS A 142 8.42 -0.83 -0.06
CA CYS A 142 9.40 0.01 0.63
C CYS A 142 10.68 -0.80 0.82
N PRO A 143 11.53 -0.92 -0.21
CA PRO A 143 12.81 -1.64 -0.09
C PRO A 143 13.77 -0.89 0.85
N ASP A 144 14.73 -1.61 1.44
CA ASP A 144 15.70 -1.00 2.38
C ASP A 144 16.53 0.11 1.72
N ASP A 145 16.81 -0.03 0.42
CA ASP A 145 17.42 1.02 -0.40
C ASP A 145 16.43 1.56 -1.45
N TYR A 146 15.38 2.20 -0.97
CA TYR A 146 14.38 2.84 -1.83
C TYR A 146 14.96 3.93 -2.73
N GLN A 147 16.09 4.54 -2.36
CA GLN A 147 16.76 5.52 -3.21
C GLN A 147 17.30 4.89 -4.49
N GLN A 148 17.70 3.61 -4.44
CA GLN A 148 18.18 2.84 -5.59
C GLN A 148 17.08 2.09 -6.36
N LYS A 149 15.85 2.01 -5.81
CA LYS A 149 14.68 1.37 -6.48
C LYS A 149 13.60 2.41 -6.80
N PRO A 150 13.78 3.23 -7.87
CA PRO A 150 12.88 4.32 -8.21
C PRO A 150 11.44 3.89 -8.59
N GLU A 151 11.26 2.61 -8.92
CA GLU A 151 10.00 1.96 -9.26
C GLU A 151 9.21 1.43 -8.06
N SER A 152 9.80 1.43 -6.86
CA SER A 152 9.08 1.02 -5.64
C SER A 152 7.94 1.96 -5.31
N VAL A 153 6.91 1.45 -4.63
CA VAL A 153 5.72 2.23 -4.24
C VAL A 153 6.14 3.48 -3.48
N ILE A 154 7.03 3.33 -2.49
CA ILE A 154 7.44 4.45 -1.64
C ILE A 154 8.18 5.52 -2.43
N SER A 155 9.08 5.14 -3.35
CA SER A 155 9.83 6.09 -4.16
C SER A 155 8.93 6.89 -5.10
N ILE A 156 7.91 6.25 -5.67
CA ILE A 156 6.91 6.91 -6.51
C ILE A 156 6.07 7.89 -5.68
N VAL A 157 5.56 7.45 -4.53
CA VAL A 157 4.72 8.27 -3.64
C VAL A 157 5.51 9.46 -3.06
N MET A 158 6.77 9.26 -2.68
CA MET A 158 7.65 10.33 -2.19
C MET A 158 7.88 11.39 -3.27
N LYS A 159 8.21 11.01 -4.51
CA LYS A 159 8.38 11.95 -5.62
C LYS A 159 7.11 12.76 -5.90
N ALA A 160 5.94 12.12 -5.84
CA ALA A 160 4.66 12.81 -6.01
C ALA A 160 4.37 13.79 -4.87
N ARG A 161 4.66 13.40 -3.63
CA ARG A 161 4.52 14.24 -2.43
C ARG A 161 5.46 15.44 -2.48
N ASP A 162 6.70 15.25 -2.90
CA ASP A 162 7.70 16.30 -3.03
C ASP A 162 7.32 17.28 -4.15
N HIS A 163 6.77 16.78 -5.26
CA HIS A 163 6.19 17.64 -6.29
C HIS A 163 5.03 18.48 -5.73
N CYS A 164 4.09 17.87 -5.00
CA CYS A 164 3.01 18.63 -4.37
C CYS A 164 3.57 19.71 -3.43
N LEU A 165 4.55 19.38 -2.58
CA LEU A 165 5.22 20.34 -1.70
C LEU A 165 5.85 21.50 -2.46
N SER A 166 6.48 21.24 -3.62
CA SER A 166 7.07 22.29 -4.45
C SER A 166 6.02 23.27 -5.02
N VAL A 167 4.78 22.83 -5.19
CA VAL A 167 3.68 23.62 -5.77
C VAL A 167 2.86 24.36 -4.72
N VAL A 168 2.55 23.72 -3.58
CA VAL A 168 1.63 24.26 -2.56
C VAL A 168 2.32 24.62 -1.22
N GLY A 169 3.62 24.38 -1.10
CA GLY A 169 4.40 24.64 0.09
C GLY A 169 4.18 23.64 1.24
N SER A 170 4.94 23.82 2.32
CA SER A 170 5.03 22.92 3.47
C SER A 170 3.92 23.08 4.51
N CYS A 171 2.80 23.74 4.18
CA CYS A 171 1.77 24.12 5.16
C CYS A 171 1.38 22.93 6.05
N THR A 172 1.56 23.09 7.37
CA THR A 172 1.62 22.04 8.40
C THR A 172 0.27 21.67 9.01
N HIS A 173 -0.79 22.41 8.69
CA HIS A 173 -2.11 22.12 9.20
C HIS A 173 -2.79 21.08 8.30
N ARG A 174 -3.05 19.91 8.86
CA ARG A 174 -3.96 18.93 8.28
C ARG A 174 -5.36 19.55 8.29
N PRO A 175 -6.03 19.69 7.13
CA PRO A 175 -7.40 20.17 7.11
C PRO A 175 -8.34 19.24 7.88
#